data_AF-A0AB35HRC0-F1
#
_entry.id   AF-A0AB35HRC0-F1
#
_cell.length_a   1.000
_cell.length_b   1.000
_cell.length_c   1.000
_cell.angle_alpha   90.00
_cell.angle_beta   90.00
_cell.angle_gamma   90.00
#
_symmetry.space_group_name_H-M   'P 1'
#
loop_
_entity.id
_entity.type
_entity.pdbx_description
1 polymer ?
#
loop_
_entity_poly.entity_id
_entity_poly.type
_entity_poly.pdbx_seq_one_letter_code
_entity_poly.pdbx_strand_id
1 'polypeptide(L)'
;MKTEIMSILLYLYFGCLWLIPFVFISRSQNHDVRFVVRKLLFPLQYLLQMIFERATGNSRTATRLLHIFVLFFSEFFLMGALILLGFFSEPFRNHTPMLLFIAYYFPLAALSFCFQPHADKSYRTK
;
A
#
# COMPACT_ATOMS: atom_id res chain seq x y z
N MET A 1 -23.45 14.56 -11.40
CA MET A 1 -23.66 14.46 -9.93
C MET A 1 -23.43 13.06 -9.36
N LYS A 2 -24.23 12.03 -9.67
CA LYS A 2 -24.06 10.67 -9.07
C LYS A 2 -22.67 10.07 -9.33
N THR A 3 -22.20 10.12 -10.57
CA THR A 3 -20.87 9.63 -10.96
C THR A 3 -19.72 10.44 -10.32
N GLU A 4 -19.91 11.75 -10.10
CA GLU A 4 -18.90 12.57 -9.42
C GLU A 4 -18.81 12.20 -7.93
N ILE A 5 -19.96 12.02 -7.27
CA ILE A 5 -20.02 11.55 -5.88
C ILE A 5 -19.32 10.20 -5.74
N MET A 6 -19.55 9.27 -6.66
CA MET A 6 -18.91 7.95 -6.63
C MET A 6 -17.41 8.03 -6.90
N SER A 7 -16.97 8.94 -7.76
CA SER A 7 -15.55 9.22 -7.95
C SER A 7 -14.92 9.74 -6.65
N ILE A 8 -15.55 10.71 -5.99
CA ILE A 8 -15.10 11.23 -4.69
C ILE A 8 -15.02 10.12 -3.64
N LEU A 9 -16.02 9.24 -3.59
CA LEU A 9 -16.04 8.14 -2.64
C LEU A 9 -14.91 7.13 -2.89
N LEU A 10 -14.60 6.83 -4.16
CA LEU A 10 -13.46 6.01 -4.54
C LEU A 10 -12.12 6.68 -4.19
N TYR A 11 -12.00 7.99 -4.40
CA TYR A 11 -10.83 8.76 -3.97
C TYR A 11 -10.67 8.74 -2.45
N LEU A 12 -11.76 8.84 -1.70
CA LEU A 12 -11.75 8.74 -0.25
C LEU A 12 -11.37 7.32 0.20
N TYR A 13 -11.90 6.28 -0.45
CA TYR A 13 -11.53 4.89 -0.21
C TYR A 13 -10.02 4.67 -0.37
N PHE A 14 -9.44 5.09 -1.49
CA PHE A 14 -8.01 5.01 -1.72
C PHE A 14 -7.22 5.94 -0.78
N GLY A 15 -7.72 7.13 -0.53
CA GLY A 15 -7.17 8.10 0.41
C GLY A 15 -7.01 7.49 1.80
N CYS A 16 -7.99 6.71 2.27
CA CYS A 16 -7.88 5.96 3.53
C CYS A 16 -6.74 4.92 3.50
N LEU A 17 -6.55 4.21 2.38
CA LEU A 17 -5.45 3.26 2.22
C LEU A 17 -4.07 3.93 2.27
N TRP A 18 -3.98 5.21 1.89
CA TRP A 18 -2.73 5.95 1.91
C TRP A 18 -2.52 6.75 3.20
N LEU A 19 -3.50 7.57 3.61
CA LEU A 19 -3.42 8.51 4.72
C LEU A 19 -3.30 7.81 6.08
N ILE A 20 -4.13 6.79 6.34
CA ILE A 20 -4.14 6.13 7.66
C ILE A 20 -2.76 5.51 7.96
N PRO A 21 -2.16 4.73 7.04
CA PRO A 21 -0.83 4.19 7.28
C PRO A 21 0.25 5.28 7.31
N PHE A 22 0.12 6.33 6.49
CA PHE A 22 1.08 7.43 6.47
C PHE A 22 1.14 8.18 7.81
N VAL A 23 -0.02 8.47 8.41
CA VAL A 23 -0.10 9.09 9.75
C VAL A 23 0.51 8.19 10.81
N PHE A 24 0.24 6.88 10.75
CA PHE A 24 0.82 5.91 11.69
C PHE A 24 2.35 5.87 11.59
N ILE A 25 2.89 5.81 10.37
CA ILE A 25 4.34 5.83 10.13
C ILE A 25 4.97 7.13 10.62
N SER A 26 4.33 8.26 10.32
CA SER A 26 4.83 9.59 10.72
C SER A 26 4.87 9.78 12.23
N ARG A 27 4.00 9.10 12.97
CA ARG A 27 4.01 9.07 14.45
C ARG A 27 5.00 8.05 15.02
N SER A 28 5.51 7.13 14.22
CA SER A 28 6.51 6.16 14.68
C SER A 28 7.88 6.82 14.80
N GLN A 29 8.62 6.53 15.87
CA GLN A 29 9.97 7.09 16.10
C GLN A 29 11.06 6.51 15.16
N ASN A 30 10.69 5.64 14.21
CA ASN A 30 11.62 5.02 13.27
C ASN A 30 11.91 5.95 12.07
N HIS A 31 12.82 6.90 12.29
CA HIS A 31 13.32 7.83 11.28
C HIS A 31 14.34 7.21 10.31
N ASP A 32 14.11 5.97 9.87
CA ASP A 32 14.94 5.38 8.82
C ASP A 32 14.74 6.18 7.51
N VAL A 33 15.75 6.97 7.17
CA VAL A 33 15.79 7.85 6.00
C VAL A 33 15.94 7.07 4.69
N ARG A 34 16.35 5.79 4.76
CA ARG A 34 16.56 4.96 3.56
C ARG A 34 15.26 4.63 2.83
N PHE A 35 14.13 4.71 3.52
CA PHE A 35 12.82 4.32 2.98
C PHE A 35 11.85 5.48 2.77
N VAL A 36 12.33 6.73 2.71
CA VAL A 36 11.49 7.93 2.58
C VAL A 36 10.56 7.87 1.36
N VAL A 37 11.09 7.51 0.19
CA VAL A 37 10.29 7.38 -1.05
C VAL A 37 9.16 6.36 -0.88
N ARG A 38 9.44 5.25 -0.19
CA ARG A 38 8.46 4.19 0.01
C ARG A 38 7.43 4.53 1.09
N LYS A 39 7.85 5.20 2.17
CA LYS A 39 6.96 5.76 3.19
C LYS A 39 5.98 6.75 2.58
N LEU A 40 6.43 7.53 1.58
CA LEU A 40 5.59 8.50 0.89
C LEU A 40 4.70 7.85 -0.17
N LEU A 41 5.23 7.03 -1.06
CA LEU A 41 4.45 6.49 -2.19
C LEU A 41 3.56 5.30 -1.78
N PHE A 42 4.04 4.46 -0.85
CA PHE A 42 3.41 3.19 -0.49
C PHE A 42 3.36 2.96 1.03
N PRO A 43 2.75 3.88 1.80
CA PRO A 43 2.75 3.83 3.26
C PRO A 43 2.11 2.55 3.81
N LEU A 44 1.02 2.06 3.22
CA LEU A 44 0.36 0.83 3.68
C LEU A 44 1.28 -0.39 3.59
N GLN A 45 2.00 -0.54 2.48
CA GLN A 45 2.91 -1.65 2.30
C GLN A 45 4.13 -1.56 3.22
N TYR A 46 4.65 -0.36 3.44
CA TYR A 46 5.71 -0.14 4.42
C TYR A 46 5.26 -0.48 5.85
N LEU A 47 4.03 -0.08 6.21
CA LEU A 47 3.46 -0.41 7.52
C LEU A 47 3.31 -1.92 7.72
N LEU A 48 2.75 -2.62 6.73
CA LEU A 48 2.63 -4.09 6.77
C LEU A 48 4.01 -4.74 6.92
N GLN A 49 5.01 -4.25 6.20
CA GLN A 49 6.39 -4.72 6.34
C GLN A 49 6.93 -4.50 7.75
N MET A 50 6.77 -3.32 8.32
CA MET A 50 7.23 -3.01 9.68
C MET A 50 6.57 -3.92 10.73
N ILE A 51 5.27 -4.19 10.60
CA ILE A 51 4.54 -5.08 11.50
C ILE A 51 5.06 -6.52 11.37
N PHE A 52 5.25 -7.01 10.14
CA PHE A 52 5.74 -8.36 9.89
C PHE A 52 7.19 -8.56 10.34
N GLU A 53 8.07 -7.61 10.07
CA GLU A 53 9.47 -7.65 10.53
C GLU A 53 9.53 -7.70 12.06
N ARG A 54 8.68 -6.91 12.74
CA ARG A 54 8.57 -6.95 14.20
C ARG A 54 8.03 -8.28 14.72
N ALA A 55 7.04 -8.86 14.04
CA ALA A 55 6.44 -10.15 14.43
C ALA A 55 7.37 -11.35 14.18
N THR A 56 8.23 -11.28 13.17
CA THR A 56 9.07 -12.40 12.70
C THR A 56 10.54 -12.28 13.08
N GLY A 57 10.90 -11.33 13.94
CA GLY A 57 12.28 -11.14 14.39
C GLY A 57 13.23 -10.70 13.28
N ASN A 58 12.75 -9.87 12.34
CA ASN A 58 13.51 -9.32 11.22
C ASN A 58 14.00 -10.39 10.20
N SER A 59 13.21 -11.45 10.04
CA SER A 59 13.52 -12.52 9.08
C SER A 59 13.34 -12.08 7.63
N ARG A 60 14.42 -12.18 6.84
CA ARG A 60 14.42 -11.82 5.41
C ARG A 60 13.44 -12.66 4.58
N THR A 61 13.21 -13.91 4.97
CA THR A 61 12.25 -14.81 4.31
C THR A 61 10.82 -14.33 4.54
N ALA A 62 10.51 -13.83 5.74
CA ALA A 62 9.19 -13.29 6.05
C ALA A 62 8.87 -12.03 5.23
N THR A 63 9.83 -11.11 5.07
CA THR A 63 9.65 -9.91 4.24
C THR A 63 9.39 -10.26 2.77
N ARG A 64 10.05 -11.30 2.24
CA ARG A 64 9.81 -11.78 0.87
C ARG A 64 8.42 -12.40 0.72
N LEU A 65 8.00 -13.24 1.67
CA LEU A 65 6.66 -13.83 1.67
C LEU A 65 5.59 -12.75 1.72
N LEU A 66 5.77 -11.73 2.56
CA LEU A 66 4.84 -10.60 2.63
C LEU A 66 4.65 -9.94 1.26
N HIS A 67 5.71 -9.74 0.48
CA HIS A 67 5.57 -9.11 -0.85
C HIS A 67 4.85 -9.98 -1.87
N ILE A 68 4.94 -11.30 -1.76
CA ILE A 68 4.09 -12.21 -2.54
C ILE A 68 2.64 -12.08 -2.07
N PHE A 69 2.42 -12.07 -0.75
CA PHE A 69 1.07 -11.94 -0.17
C PHE A 69 0.40 -10.61 -0.49
N VAL A 70 1.18 -9.54 -0.65
CA VAL A 70 0.70 -8.20 -1.00
C VAL A 70 0.02 -8.15 -2.37
N LEU A 71 0.41 -9.03 -3.31
CA LEU A 71 -0.28 -9.14 -4.60
C LEU A 71 -1.72 -9.65 -4.42
N PHE A 72 -2.01 -10.48 -3.41
CA PHE A 72 -3.39 -10.86 -3.13
C PHE A 72 -4.18 -9.70 -2.50
N PHE A 73 -3.52 -8.87 -1.69
CA PHE A 73 -4.18 -7.67 -1.14
C PHE A 73 -4.66 -6.72 -2.24
N SER A 74 -3.94 -6.59 -3.36
CA SER A 74 -4.37 -5.74 -4.48
C SER A 74 -5.74 -6.13 -5.02
N GLU A 75 -5.96 -7.44 -5.21
CA GLU A 75 -7.24 -7.98 -5.66
C GLU A 75 -8.34 -7.77 -4.63
N PHE A 76 -8.05 -7.91 -3.33
CA PHE A 76 -9.03 -7.63 -2.27
C PHE A 76 -9.49 -6.17 -2.27
N PHE A 77 -8.56 -5.20 -2.40
CA PHE A 77 -8.93 -3.79 -2.44
C PHE A 77 -9.66 -3.40 -3.73
N LEU A 78 -9.27 -3.99 -4.86
CA LEU A 78 -10.00 -3.81 -6.12
C LEU A 78 -11.43 -4.36 -6.01
N MET A 79 -11.60 -5.56 -5.45
CA MET A 79 -12.91 -6.17 -5.23
C MET A 79 -13.78 -5.29 -4.32
N GLY A 80 -13.21 -4.69 -3.27
CA GLY A 80 -13.92 -3.73 -2.42
C GLY A 80 -14.44 -2.51 -3.20
N ALA A 81 -13.62 -1.94 -4.09
CA ALA A 81 -14.02 -0.84 -4.96
C ALA A 81 -15.11 -1.25 -5.97
N LEU A 82 -15.03 -2.46 -6.53
CA LEU A 82 -16.04 -2.98 -7.46
C LEU A 82 -17.38 -3.26 -6.77
N ILE A 83 -17.36 -3.84 -5.57
CA ILE A 83 -18.57 -4.05 -4.74
C ILE A 83 -19.24 -2.70 -4.47
N LEU A 84 -18.45 -1.69 -4.12
CA LEU A 84 -18.96 -0.36 -3.85
C LEU A 84 -19.67 0.24 -5.07
N LEU A 85 -19.05 0.17 -6.26
CA LEU A 85 -19.69 0.63 -7.50
C LEU A 85 -20.93 -0.20 -7.87
N GLY A 86 -20.87 -1.51 -7.68
CA GLY A 86 -21.99 -2.42 -7.92
C GLY A 86 -23.19 -2.14 -7.02
N PHE A 87 -22.97 -1.83 -5.75
CA PHE A 87 -24.02 -1.45 -4.80
C PHE A 87 -24.76 -0.18 -5.23
N PHE A 88 -24.05 0.79 -5.80
CA PHE A 88 -24.64 2.03 -6.33
C PHE A 88 -25.08 1.92 -7.80
N SER A 89 -24.99 0.75 -8.43
CA SER A 89 -25.30 0.53 -9.85
C SER A 89 -24.58 1.52 -10.78
N GLU A 90 -23.34 1.89 -10.47
CA GLU A 90 -22.52 2.74 -11.35
C GLU A 90 -21.72 1.89 -12.34
N PRO A 91 -21.66 2.28 -13.62
CA PRO A 91 -20.86 1.58 -14.61
C PRO A 91 -19.36 1.78 -14.35
N PHE A 92 -18.61 0.68 -14.30
CA PHE A 92 -17.18 0.68 -14.02
C PHE A 92 -16.35 1.49 -15.04
N ARG A 93 -16.86 1.62 -16.27
CA ARG A 93 -16.20 2.37 -17.35
C ARG A 93 -15.95 3.84 -16.99
N ASN A 94 -16.83 4.42 -16.17
CA ASN A 94 -16.70 5.82 -15.76
C ASN A 94 -15.58 6.03 -14.72
N HIS A 95 -15.12 4.96 -14.06
CA HIS A 95 -14.12 4.99 -13.00
C HIS A 95 -12.87 4.18 -13.34
N THR A 96 -12.70 3.78 -14.61
CA THR A 96 -11.59 2.94 -15.06
C THR A 96 -10.21 3.46 -14.63
N PRO A 97 -9.88 4.77 -14.73
CA PRO A 97 -8.58 5.25 -14.27
C PRO A 97 -8.33 4.96 -12.78
N MET A 98 -9.35 5.16 -11.94
CA MET A 98 -9.24 4.94 -10.49
C MET A 98 -9.16 3.45 -10.14
N LEU A 99 -9.94 2.62 -10.83
CA LEU A 99 -9.90 1.17 -10.65
C LEU A 99 -8.54 0.59 -11.06
N LEU A 100 -7.95 1.06 -12.18
CA LEU A 100 -6.59 0.70 -12.58
C LEU A 100 -5.57 1.15 -11.54
N PHE A 101 -5.73 2.36 -10.99
CA PHE A 101 -4.84 2.86 -9.95
C PHE A 101 -4.87 1.96 -8.70
N ILE A 102 -6.07 1.58 -8.23
CA ILE A 102 -6.26 0.67 -7.09
C ILE A 102 -5.65 -0.71 -7.40
N ALA A 103 -5.90 -1.25 -8.60
CA ALA A 103 -5.39 -2.54 -9.03
C ALA A 103 -3.85 -2.60 -9.05
N TYR A 104 -3.21 -1.56 -9.58
CA TYR A 104 -1.75 -1.54 -9.77
C TYR A 104 -0.96 -0.94 -8.61
N TYR A 105 -1.60 -0.30 -7.64
CA TYR A 105 -0.93 0.34 -6.51
C TYR A 105 -0.01 -0.62 -5.75
N PHE A 106 -0.53 -1.78 -5.34
CA PHE A 106 0.25 -2.79 -4.60
C PHE A 106 1.25 -3.57 -5.46
N PRO A 107 0.94 -3.95 -6.71
CA PRO A 107 1.95 -4.48 -7.64
C PRO A 107 3.13 -3.54 -7.86
N LEU A 108 2.88 -2.24 -8.06
CA LEU A 108 3.94 -1.22 -8.19
C LEU A 108 4.76 -1.12 -6.90
N ALA A 109 4.10 -1.19 -5.75
CA ALA A 109 4.76 -1.18 -4.46
C ALA A 109 5.58 -2.45 -4.18
N ALA A 110 5.15 -3.61 -4.68
CA ALA A 110 5.94 -4.85 -4.67
C ALA A 110 7.16 -4.75 -5.60
N LEU A 111 7.02 -4.19 -6.81
CA LEU A 111 8.16 -3.92 -7.70
C LEU A 111 9.15 -2.94 -7.07
N SER A 112 8.67 -1.92 -6.36
CA SER A 112 9.52 -0.94 -5.66
C SER A 112 10.41 -1.58 -4.60
N PHE A 113 10.03 -2.74 -4.04
CA PHE A 113 10.85 -3.50 -3.10
C PHE A 113 12.15 -4.02 -3.75
N CYS A 114 12.12 -4.36 -5.04
CA CYS A 114 13.31 -4.85 -5.74
C CYS A 114 14.42 -3.79 -5.77
N PHE A 115 14.06 -2.52 -5.65
CA PHE A 115 14.99 -1.38 -5.60
C PHE A 115 15.30 -0.94 -4.17
N GLN A 116 14.92 -1.73 -3.16
CA GLN A 116 15.16 -1.39 -1.77
C GLN A 116 16.67 -1.39 -1.47
N PRO A 117 17.23 -0.29 -0.92
CA PRO A 117 18.65 -0.23 -0.57
C PRO A 117 18.99 -1.33 0.45
N HIS A 118 20.02 -2.12 0.14
CA HIS A 118 20.51 -3.15 1.05
C HIS A 118 21.13 -2.48 2.28
N ALA A 119 20.77 -2.97 3.47
CA ALA A 119 21.49 -2.61 4.69
C ALA A 119 22.91 -3.18 4.57
N ASP A 120 23.86 -2.35 4.18
CA ASP A 120 25.25 -2.75 4.15
C ASP A 120 25.73 -3.03 5.58
N LYS A 121 26.69 -3.96 5.75
CA LYS A 121 27.20 -4.39 7.08
C LYS A 121 27.69 -3.23 7.95
N SER A 122 27.96 -2.07 7.36
CA SER A 122 28.37 -0.82 8.01
C SER A 122 27.32 -0.20 8.97
N TYR A 123 26.06 -0.62 8.92
CA TYR A 123 24.97 0.04 9.67
C TYR A 123 24.39 -0.78 10.82
N ARG A 124 25.12 -1.78 11.33
CA ARG A 124 24.84 -2.29 12.68
C ARG A 124 25.16 -1.16 13.67
N THR A 125 24.15 -0.38 14.03
CA THR A 125 24.19 0.42 15.25
C THR A 125 24.59 -0.51 16.38
N LYS A 126 25.73 -0.18 17.01
CA LYS A 126 26.14 -0.73 18.30
C LYS A 126 25.02 -0.58 19.32
#